data_AF-A0A2M7X7X1-F1
#
_entry.id   AF-A0A2M7X7X1-F1
#
_cell.length_a   1.000
_cell.length_b   1.000
_cell.length_c   1.000
_cell.angle_alpha   90.00
_cell.angle_beta   90.00
_cell.angle_gamma   90.00
#
_symmetry.space_group_name_H-M   'P 1'
#
loop_
_entity.id
_entity.type
_entity.pdbx_description
1 polymer ?
#
loop_
_entity_poly.entity_id
_entity_poly.type
_entity_poly.pdbx_seq_one_letter_code
_entity_poly.pdbx_strand_id
1 'polypeptide(L)'
;AGVAVIGLHTVFEHHAAMAPVALEAFLHEYRVTHPVAVDRPSAGDPIPQTMRRYAMQGTPTLMLIDRNGRRRCQEFGRVDDLSLGVWIGRLLAESTAA
;
A
#
# COMPACT_ATOMS: atom_id res chain seq x y z
N ALA A 1 -15.91 -11.63 4.09
CA ALA A 1 -14.77 -11.32 4.98
C ALA A 1 -13.59 -12.18 4.54
N GLY A 2 -12.38 -11.62 4.39
CA GLY A 2 -11.22 -12.40 3.95
C GLY A 2 -10.04 -11.61 3.38
N VAL A 3 -10.23 -10.33 3.06
CA VAL A 3 -9.18 -9.43 2.56
C VAL A 3 -9.18 -8.17 3.41
N ALA A 4 -8.00 -7.71 3.81
CA ALA A 4 -7.79 -6.40 4.38
C ALA A 4 -7.16 -5.49 3.31
N VAL A 5 -7.68 -4.28 3.16
CA VAL A 5 -7.12 -3.25 2.27
C VAL A 5 -6.51 -2.18 3.16
N ILE A 6 -5.26 -1.80 2.90
CA ILE A 6 -4.53 -0.78 3.66
C ILE A 6 -3.90 0.17 2.65
N GLY A 7 -4.22 1.45 2.74
CA GLY A 7 -3.47 2.50 2.05
C GLY A 7 -2.21 2.83 2.84
N LEU A 8 -1.10 3.07 2.14
CA LEU A 8 0.13 3.58 2.75
C LEU A 8 0.55 4.84 2.01
N HIS A 9 0.48 5.98 2.70
CA HIS A 9 0.90 7.28 2.19
C HIS A 9 2.42 7.42 2.30
N THR A 10 3.14 6.95 1.27
CA THR A 10 4.61 6.98 1.18
C THR A 10 5.08 8.27 0.49
N VAL A 11 5.13 9.38 1.22
CA VAL A 11 5.58 10.68 0.67
C VAL A 11 7.09 10.67 0.48
N PHE A 12 7.55 10.66 -0.78
CA PHE A 12 8.97 10.73 -1.13
C PHE A 12 9.39 12.02 -1.84
N GLU A 13 8.42 12.90 -2.15
CA GLU A 13 8.65 14.22 -2.74
C GLU A 13 7.57 15.20 -2.26
N HIS A 14 7.86 16.50 -2.34
CA HIS A 14 6.94 17.57 -1.93
C HIS A 14 6.35 17.44 -0.51
N HIS A 15 7.18 17.02 0.46
CA HIS A 15 6.74 16.64 1.82
C HIS A 15 5.86 17.69 2.52
N ALA A 16 6.18 18.97 2.38
CA ALA A 16 5.41 20.05 3.01
C ALA A 16 3.97 20.14 2.47
N ALA A 17 3.76 19.83 1.18
CA ALA A 17 2.43 19.86 0.55
C ALA A 17 1.61 18.60 0.87
N MET A 18 2.28 17.48 1.18
CA MET A 18 1.65 16.17 1.38
C MET A 18 1.55 15.77 2.86
N ALA A 19 1.55 16.75 3.77
CA ALA A 19 1.47 16.54 5.21
C ALA A 19 0.15 15.85 5.63
N PRO A 20 0.08 15.23 6.83
CA PRO A 20 -1.11 14.49 7.28
C PRO A 20 -2.43 15.28 7.20
N VAL A 21 -2.41 16.60 7.43
CA VAL A 21 -3.61 17.45 7.28
C VAL A 21 -4.17 17.47 5.85
N ALA A 22 -3.30 17.47 4.84
CA ALA A 22 -3.72 17.40 3.44
C ALA A 22 -4.25 16.00 3.10
N LEU A 23 -3.64 14.95 3.67
CA LEU A 23 -4.12 13.58 3.53
C LEU A 23 -5.53 13.41 4.14
N GLU A 24 -5.79 13.95 5.32
CA GLU A 24 -7.11 13.87 5.97
C GLU A 24 -8.22 14.45 5.08
N ALA A 25 -7.99 15.64 4.51
CA ALA A 25 -8.92 16.26 3.56
C ALA A 25 -9.12 15.39 2.30
N PHE A 26 -8.02 14.86 1.73
CA PHE A 26 -8.07 13.96 0.57
C PHE A 26 -8.91 12.71 0.85
N LEU A 27 -8.68 12.03 1.98
CA LEU A 27 -9.40 10.81 2.35
C LEU A 27 -10.91 11.09 2.49
N HIS A 28 -11.28 12.23 3.08
CA HIS A 28 -12.68 12.65 3.20
C HIS A 28 -13.31 12.94 1.83
N GLU A 29 -12.66 13.74 0.98
CA GLU A 29 -13.18 14.14 -0.32
C GLU A 29 -13.37 12.94 -1.26
N TYR A 30 -12.38 12.05 -1.32
CA TYR A 30 -12.41 10.84 -2.14
C TYR A 30 -13.13 9.65 -1.48
N ARG A 31 -13.70 9.85 -0.28
CA ARG A 31 -14.48 8.85 0.47
C ARG A 31 -13.72 7.54 0.69
N VAL A 32 -12.44 7.64 1.00
CA VAL A 32 -11.62 6.48 1.33
C VAL A 32 -12.04 5.96 2.70
N THR A 33 -12.55 4.72 2.74
CA THR A 33 -13.11 4.10 3.97
C THR A 33 -12.22 3.01 4.56
N HIS A 34 -11.25 2.52 3.81
CA HIS A 34 -10.27 1.58 4.32
C HIS A 34 -9.17 2.31 5.13
N PRO A 35 -8.51 1.65 6.08
CA PRO A 35 -7.43 2.25 6.85
C PRO A 35 -6.30 2.78 5.96
N VAL A 36 -5.79 3.96 6.28
CA VAL A 36 -4.63 4.55 5.61
C VAL A 36 -3.59 4.93 6.67
N ALA A 37 -2.37 4.43 6.51
CA ALA A 37 -1.23 4.77 7.34
C ALA A 37 -0.34 5.80 6.64
N VAL A 38 0.31 6.67 7.42
CA VAL A 38 1.40 7.53 6.93
C VAL A 38 2.71 6.80 7.12
N ASP A 39 3.50 6.63 6.05
CA ASP A 39 4.82 6.01 6.18
C ASP A 39 5.75 6.91 6.99
N ARG A 40 6.56 6.31 7.86
CA ARG A 40 7.43 7.06 8.76
C ARG A 40 8.55 7.72 7.94
N PRO A 41 8.78 9.04 8.08
CA PRO A 41 9.87 9.71 7.39
C PRO A 41 11.23 9.17 7.83
N SER A 42 12.21 9.26 6.92
CA SER A 42 13.60 8.93 7.20
C SER A 42 14.39 10.21 7.48
N ALA A 43 15.23 10.23 8.50
CA ALA A 43 16.05 11.40 8.79
C ALA A 43 17.04 11.66 7.65
N GLY A 44 16.95 12.85 7.04
CA GLY A 44 17.87 13.28 5.98
C GLY A 44 17.71 12.58 4.62
N ASP A 45 16.66 11.77 4.43
CA ASP A 45 16.41 11.07 3.17
C ASP A 45 14.95 11.28 2.74
N PRO A 46 14.71 11.68 1.48
CA PRO A 46 13.36 11.90 0.97
C PRO A 46 12.49 10.64 1.02
N ILE A 47 13.08 9.44 0.87
CA ILE A 47 12.35 8.17 0.82
C ILE A 47 11.97 7.73 2.25
N PRO A 48 10.67 7.49 2.55
CA PRO A 48 10.23 7.05 3.87
C PRO A 48 10.58 5.58 4.14
N GLN A 49 10.49 5.17 5.41
CA GLN A 49 11.11 3.95 5.91
C GLN A 49 10.53 2.68 5.31
N THR A 50 9.21 2.57 5.18
CA THR A 50 8.55 1.37 4.64
C THR A 50 8.78 1.28 3.13
N MET A 51 8.68 2.41 2.41
CA MET A 51 9.00 2.49 0.98
C MET A 51 10.42 1.98 0.70
N ARG A 52 11.42 2.42 1.49
CA ARG A 52 12.80 1.91 1.38
C ARG A 52 12.89 0.43 1.71
N ARG A 53 12.29 0.00 2.82
CA ARG A 53 12.36 -1.39 3.29
C ARG A 53 11.77 -2.39 2.29
N TYR A 54 10.73 -1.98 1.56
CA TYR A 54 10.11 -2.77 0.51
C TYR A 54 10.71 -2.55 -0.88
N ALA A 55 11.72 -1.67 -1.01
CA ALA A 55 12.34 -1.31 -2.27
C ALA A 55 11.29 -0.94 -3.34
N MET A 56 10.29 -0.14 -2.97
CA MET A 56 9.29 0.34 -3.91
C MET A 56 9.96 1.28 -4.92
N GLN A 57 9.55 1.18 -6.19
CA GLN A 57 10.12 1.98 -7.27
C GLN A 57 9.46 3.37 -7.42
N GLY A 58 8.34 3.59 -6.73
CA GLY A 58 7.56 4.82 -6.77
C GLY A 58 6.10 4.57 -6.37
N THR A 59 5.22 5.51 -6.68
CA THR A 59 3.77 5.40 -6.48
C THR A 59 3.01 5.57 -7.80
N PRO A 60 1.91 4.84 -8.05
CA PRO A 60 1.34 3.80 -7.17
C PRO A 60 2.19 2.52 -7.19
N THR A 61 2.28 1.86 -6.03
CA THR A 61 2.79 0.49 -5.91
C THR A 61 1.69 -0.35 -5.24
N LEU A 62 1.32 -1.47 -5.84
CA LEU A 62 0.36 -2.43 -5.29
C LEU A 62 1.12 -3.63 -4.71
N MET A 63 0.68 -4.10 -3.54
CA MET A 63 1.28 -5.24 -2.87
C MET A 63 0.22 -6.24 -2.43
N LEU A 64 0.51 -7.53 -2.59
CA LEU A 64 -0.28 -8.62 -2.02
C LEU A 64 0.54 -9.36 -0.98
N ILE A 65 -0.04 -9.54 0.20
CA ILE A 65 0.53 -10.26 1.34
C ILE A 65 -0.45 -11.39 1.69
N ASP A 66 0.05 -12.63 1.79
CA ASP A 66 -0.77 -13.79 2.12
C ASP A 66 -1.07 -13.90 3.63
N ARG A 67 -1.87 -14.90 4.02
CA ARG A 67 -2.26 -15.16 5.41
C ARG A 67 -1.08 -15.50 6.32
N ASN A 68 0.06 -15.90 5.76
CA ASN A 68 1.29 -16.20 6.50
C ASN A 68 2.20 -14.96 6.59
N GLY A 69 1.73 -13.79 6.18
CA GLY A 69 2.49 -12.54 6.20
C GLY A 69 3.56 -12.46 5.11
N ARG A 70 3.55 -13.35 4.11
CA ARG A 70 4.55 -13.34 3.04
C ARG A 70 4.09 -12.44 1.91
N ARG A 71 4.99 -11.58 1.42
CA ARG A 71 4.75 -10.81 0.20
C ARG A 71 4.72 -11.76 -1.01
N ARG A 72 3.63 -11.73 -1.76
CA ARG A 72 3.40 -12.57 -2.94
C ARG A 72 3.56 -11.83 -4.25
N CYS A 73 3.37 -10.52 -4.22
CA CYS A 73 3.45 -9.66 -5.39
C CYS A 73 3.77 -8.21 -4.96
N GLN A 74 4.46 -7.48 -5.82
CA GLN A 74 4.72 -6.04 -5.72
C GLN A 74 4.80 -5.47 -7.12
N GLU A 75 3.73 -4.80 -7.57
CA GLU A 75 3.64 -4.18 -8.89
C GLU A 75 3.79 -2.68 -8.78
N PHE A 76 4.63 -2.09 -9.63
CA PHE A 76 4.73 -0.65 -9.80
C PHE A 76 3.85 -0.20 -10.98
N GLY A 77 3.06 0.84 -10.77
CA GLY A 77 2.12 1.36 -11.76
C GLY A 77 0.72 0.76 -11.64
N ARG A 78 -0.04 0.83 -12.75
CA ARG A 78 -1.44 0.42 -12.78
C ARG A 78 -1.55 -1.09 -13.03
N VAL A 79 -2.32 -1.76 -12.18
CA VAL A 79 -2.67 -3.18 -12.32
C VAL A 79 -4.07 -3.29 -12.92
N ASP A 80 -4.29 -4.28 -13.78
CA ASP A 80 -5.61 -4.61 -14.33
C ASP A 80 -6.52 -5.28 -13.28
N ASP A 81 -7.78 -4.87 -13.22
CA ASP A 81 -8.72 -5.31 -12.17
C ASP A 81 -9.04 -6.81 -12.26
N LEU A 82 -9.16 -7.36 -13.47
CA LEU A 82 -9.43 -8.79 -13.65
C LEU A 82 -8.23 -9.61 -13.15
N SER A 83 -7.02 -9.19 -13.52
CA SER A 83 -5.77 -9.80 -13.07
C SER A 83 -5.64 -9.76 -11.55
N LEU A 84 -5.89 -8.60 -10.93
CA LEU A 84 -5.86 -8.42 -9.48
C LEU A 84 -6.89 -9.32 -8.78
N GLY A 85 -8.12 -9.40 -9.30
CA GLY A 85 -9.18 -10.25 -8.77
C GLY A 85 -8.80 -11.73 -8.77
N VAL A 86 -8.17 -12.21 -9.85
CA VAL A 86 -7.67 -13.60 -9.94
C VAL A 86 -6.57 -13.85 -8.90
N TRP A 87 -5.63 -12.92 -8.72
CA TRP A 87 -4.56 -13.07 -7.73
C TRP A 87 -5.10 -13.13 -6.30
N ILE A 88 -6.02 -12.23 -5.95
CA ILE A 88 -6.67 -12.23 -4.63
C ILE A 88 -7.45 -13.53 -4.42
N GLY A 89 -8.23 -13.97 -5.42
CA GLY A 89 -8.99 -15.22 -5.35
C GLY A 89 -8.10 -16.44 -5.10
N ARG A 90 -6.94 -16.49 -5.75
CA ARG A 90 -5.94 -17.55 -5.52
C ARG A 90 -5.41 -17.53 -4.08
N LEU A 91 -5.00 -16.37 -3.57
CA LEU A 91 -4.52 -16.25 -2.19
C LEU A 91 -5.60 -16.58 -1.15
N LEU A 92 -6.87 -16.28 -1.44
CA LEU A 92 -7.99 -16.65 -0.57
C LEU A 92 -8.23 -18.16 -0.50
N ALA A 93 -7.95 -18.88 -1.59
CA ALA A 93 -8.10 -20.33 -1.69
C ALA A 93 -6.91 -21.12 -1.12
N GLU A 94 -5.79 -20.46 -0.82
CA GLU A 94 -4.65 -21.11 -0.17
C GLU A 94 -5.01 -21.53 1.27
N SER A 95 -4.68 -22.77 1.61
CA SER A 95 -4.79 -23.24 2.99
C SER A 95 -3.75 -22.53 3.84
N THR A 96 -4.16 -22.08 5.03
CA THR A 96 -3.18 -21.62 6.04
C THR A 96 -2.42 -22.88 6.47
N ALA A 97 -1.13 -22.96 6.14
CA ALA A 97 -0.32 -24.08 6.61
C ALA A 97 -0.38 -24.08 8.15
N ALA A 98 -0.64 -25.25 8.72
CA ALA A 98 -0.77 -25.46 10.17
C ALA A 98 0.55 -25.17 10.90
#